data_AF-A0A969LE38-F1
#
_entry.id   AF-A0A969LE38-F1
#
_cell.length_a   1.000
_cell.length_b   1.000
_cell.length_c   1.000
_cell.angle_alpha   90.00
_cell.angle_beta   90.00
_cell.angle_gamma   90.00
#
_symmetry.space_group_name_H-M   'P 1'
#
loop_
_entity.id
_entity.type
_entity.pdbx_description
1 polymer ?
#
loop_
_entity_poly.entity_id
_entity_poly.type
_entity_poly.pdbx_seq_one_letter_code
_entity_poly.pdbx_strand_id
1 'polypeptide(L)'
;MAWFGSNGASASGMKPVESWMKIFFGDAYVTTLANEDALTAALPGRAYSCIGQSHSYNGIQVIPGITALHMGQSQFKQCTYDPVTETATCGPSVKIVELKQELLKHRRKMLNSGNHMEQTVIGALSGGTHGYGAQAVIAQSVTALTFLDGRGEKVTLTQGDPDFPYAALSFGTIGPIISVTVRTAPLERYQSDAWITRLSKKAALARGAVAVTAAFVPYSDPADPLIMLHTLRPRGRARRPARPRLRFFH
;
A
#
# COMPACT_ATOMS: atom_id res chain seq x y z
N MET A 1 18.61 13.65 24.82
CA MET A 1 19.38 12.52 24.27
C MET A 1 19.07 12.42 22.79
N ALA A 2 20.00 12.87 21.95
CA ALA A 2 19.86 12.84 20.50
C ALA A 2 19.89 11.37 20.02
N TRP A 3 18.83 10.96 19.32
CA TRP A 3 18.82 9.74 18.54
C TRP A 3 19.67 9.99 17.29
N PHE A 4 20.95 9.62 17.34
CA PHE A 4 21.73 9.45 16.12
C PHE A 4 21.25 8.16 15.45
N GLY A 5 20.49 8.32 14.36
CA GLY A 5 20.14 7.21 13.48
C GLY A 5 21.41 6.56 12.92
N SER A 6 21.45 5.24 12.94
CA SER A 6 22.50 4.46 12.28
C SER A 6 22.53 4.81 10.79
N ASN A 7 23.60 5.45 10.32
CA ASN A 7 23.88 5.66 8.90
C ASN A 7 24.12 4.30 8.21
N GLY A 8 23.06 3.66 7.73
CA GLY A 8 23.17 2.46 6.89
C GLY A 8 23.77 2.84 5.55
N ALA A 9 24.98 2.35 5.25
CA ALA A 9 25.66 2.59 3.97
C ALA A 9 24.89 1.96 2.80
N SER A 10 25.00 2.56 1.61
CA SER A 10 24.53 1.94 0.38
C SER A 10 25.29 0.63 0.15
N ALA A 11 24.58 -0.41 -0.30
CA ALA A 11 25.17 -1.72 -0.51
C ALA A 11 24.65 -2.31 -1.82
N SER A 12 25.55 -2.74 -2.69
CA SER A 12 25.24 -3.33 -3.99
C SER A 12 25.90 -4.69 -4.12
N GLY A 13 25.18 -5.67 -4.64
CA GLY A 13 25.76 -6.99 -4.88
C GLY A 13 24.72 -8.02 -5.29
N MET A 14 25.21 -9.19 -5.72
CA MET A 14 24.37 -10.34 -5.98
C MET A 14 23.78 -10.85 -4.66
N LYS A 15 22.47 -11.03 -4.61
CA LYS A 15 21.76 -11.54 -3.44
C LYS A 15 20.65 -12.49 -3.87
N PRO A 16 20.34 -13.51 -3.05
CA PRO A 16 19.12 -14.28 -3.24
C PRO A 16 17.92 -13.37 -3.00
N VAL A 17 16.99 -13.35 -3.94
CA VAL A 17 15.74 -12.61 -3.87
C VAL A 17 14.59 -13.56 -4.13
N GLU A 18 13.51 -13.42 -3.37
CA GLU A 18 12.25 -14.13 -3.60
C GLU A 18 11.06 -13.17 -3.58
N SER A 19 10.07 -13.45 -4.44
CA SER A 19 8.72 -12.90 -4.29
C SER A 19 8.09 -13.41 -2.99
N TRP A 20 7.11 -12.66 -2.47
CA TRP A 20 6.30 -13.09 -1.33
C TRP A 20 5.65 -14.47 -1.51
N MET A 21 5.20 -14.81 -2.74
CA MET A 21 4.65 -16.12 -3.06
C MET A 21 5.70 -17.21 -3.29
N LYS A 22 6.98 -16.86 -3.36
CA LYS A 22 8.10 -17.77 -3.68
C LYS A 22 8.00 -18.41 -5.07
N ILE A 23 7.27 -17.79 -5.99
CA ILE A 23 7.15 -18.25 -7.39
C ILE A 23 8.32 -17.70 -8.23
N PHE A 24 8.67 -16.44 -8.01
CA PHE A 24 9.85 -15.81 -8.60
C PHE A 24 10.95 -15.78 -7.55
N PHE A 25 12.05 -16.48 -7.81
CA PHE A 25 13.21 -16.53 -6.93
C PHE A 25 14.49 -16.69 -7.75
N GLY A 26 15.61 -16.30 -7.17
CA GLY A 26 16.94 -16.44 -7.77
C GLY A 26 17.91 -15.39 -7.29
N ASP A 27 19.12 -15.45 -7.81
CA ASP A 27 20.13 -14.43 -7.56
C ASP A 27 19.86 -13.20 -8.43
N ALA A 28 19.75 -12.04 -7.80
CA ALA A 28 19.58 -10.76 -8.47
C ALA A 28 20.63 -9.76 -7.95
N TYR A 29 21.05 -8.83 -8.81
CA TYR A 29 21.90 -7.74 -8.38
C TYR A 29 21.02 -6.69 -7.69
N VAL A 30 21.18 -6.54 -6.37
CA VAL A 30 20.34 -5.66 -5.55
C VAL A 30 21.18 -4.52 -4.99
N THR A 31 20.64 -3.30 -5.10
CA THR A 31 21.23 -2.09 -4.51
C THR A 31 20.30 -1.53 -3.43
N THR A 32 20.77 -1.47 -2.19
CA THR A 32 20.14 -0.74 -1.09
C THR A 32 20.72 0.67 -1.02
N LEU A 33 19.87 1.67 -0.80
CA LEU A 33 20.19 3.08 -0.96
C LEU A 33 20.18 3.82 0.39
N ALA A 34 21.26 4.51 0.71
CA ALA A 34 21.39 5.28 1.94
C ALA A 34 20.68 6.63 1.88
N ASN A 35 20.71 7.31 0.73
CA ASN A 35 20.18 8.66 0.56
C ASN A 35 19.86 8.95 -0.92
N GLU A 36 19.27 10.11 -1.20
CA GLU A 36 18.83 10.50 -2.55
C GLU A 36 20.00 10.72 -3.51
N ASP A 37 21.16 11.17 -3.02
CA ASP A 37 22.37 11.30 -3.83
C ASP A 37 22.85 9.94 -4.33
N ALA A 38 22.85 8.92 -3.46
CA ALA A 38 23.19 7.56 -3.82
C ALA A 38 22.17 6.95 -4.81
N LEU A 39 20.88 7.30 -4.68
CA LEU A 39 19.87 6.91 -5.66
C LEU A 39 20.15 7.57 -7.01
N THR A 40 20.36 8.87 -7.04
CA THR A 40 20.66 9.65 -8.25
C THR A 40 21.89 9.11 -8.98
N ALA A 41 22.97 8.83 -8.24
CA ALA A 41 24.19 8.24 -8.79
C ALA A 41 24.01 6.82 -9.35
N ALA A 42 22.96 6.09 -8.93
CA ALA A 42 22.69 4.72 -9.37
C ALA A 42 21.83 4.64 -10.64
N LEU A 43 21.21 5.73 -11.09
CA LEU A 43 20.31 5.73 -12.26
C LEU A 43 21.04 5.72 -13.62
N PRO A 44 22.12 6.48 -13.85
CA PRO A 44 22.75 6.55 -15.16
C PRO A 44 23.37 5.23 -15.62
N GLY A 45 23.18 4.89 -16.90
CA GLY A 45 23.93 3.84 -17.59
C GLY A 45 23.60 2.40 -17.19
N ARG A 46 22.53 2.17 -16.42
CA ARG A 46 22.11 0.82 -16.01
C ARG A 46 20.60 0.65 -16.14
N ALA A 47 20.17 -0.51 -16.64
CA ALA A 47 18.77 -0.92 -16.53
C ALA A 47 18.47 -1.25 -15.07
N TYR A 48 17.39 -0.69 -14.54
CA TYR A 48 16.97 -0.91 -13.16
C TYR A 48 15.47 -1.22 -13.03
N SER A 49 15.11 -1.84 -11.93
CA SER A 49 13.75 -1.91 -11.41
C SER A 49 13.71 -1.39 -9.98
N CYS A 50 12.58 -0.86 -9.54
CA CYS A 50 12.39 -0.46 -8.15
C CYS A 50 11.58 -1.51 -7.40
N ILE A 51 12.11 -2.00 -6.27
CA ILE A 51 11.43 -3.00 -5.45
C ILE A 51 11.10 -2.48 -4.05
N GLY A 52 9.87 -2.79 -3.62
CA GLY A 52 9.37 -2.54 -2.26
C GLY A 52 9.60 -3.75 -1.36
N GLN A 53 8.54 -4.46 -0.97
CA GLN A 53 8.59 -5.70 -0.18
C GLN A 53 8.43 -6.98 -1.04
N SER A 54 8.73 -6.90 -2.34
CA SER A 54 8.64 -8.05 -3.27
C SER A 54 7.30 -8.81 -3.27
N HIS A 55 6.18 -8.11 -3.04
CA HIS A 55 4.83 -8.69 -3.05
C HIS A 55 4.20 -8.80 -4.45
N SER A 56 4.92 -8.39 -5.51
CA SER A 56 4.41 -8.44 -6.88
C SER A 56 4.41 -9.86 -7.46
N TYR A 57 3.50 -10.11 -8.39
CA TYR A 57 3.28 -11.39 -9.07
C TYR A 57 3.93 -11.46 -10.46
N ASN A 58 4.71 -10.44 -10.84
CA ASN A 58 5.25 -10.29 -12.19
C ASN A 58 6.79 -10.46 -12.29
N GLY A 59 7.45 -10.86 -11.20
CA GLY A 59 8.90 -11.11 -11.21
C GLY A 59 9.80 -9.87 -11.28
N ILE A 60 9.26 -8.66 -11.06
CA ILE A 60 10.00 -7.38 -11.13
C ILE A 60 11.31 -7.35 -10.32
N GLN A 61 11.40 -8.19 -9.28
CA GLN A 61 12.54 -8.30 -8.36
C GLN A 61 13.68 -9.21 -8.82
N VAL A 62 13.51 -10.01 -9.88
CA VAL A 62 14.51 -10.98 -10.37
C VAL A 62 14.72 -10.90 -11.89
N ILE A 63 14.55 -9.72 -12.48
CA ILE A 63 14.69 -9.56 -13.93
C ILE A 63 16.17 -9.78 -14.33
N PRO A 64 16.48 -10.73 -15.23
CA PRO A 64 17.85 -10.98 -15.66
C PRO A 64 18.52 -9.74 -16.26
N GLY A 65 19.75 -9.45 -15.82
CA GLY A 65 20.53 -8.32 -16.34
C GLY A 65 20.09 -6.93 -15.84
N ILE A 66 19.11 -6.84 -14.95
CA ILE A 66 18.61 -5.59 -14.38
C ILE A 66 18.99 -5.49 -12.90
N THR A 67 19.38 -4.29 -12.46
CA THR A 67 19.63 -4.02 -11.03
C THR A 67 18.31 -3.73 -10.31
N ALA A 68 18.02 -4.46 -9.24
CA ALA A 68 16.88 -4.17 -8.37
C ALA A 68 17.28 -3.11 -7.32
N LEU A 69 16.78 -1.89 -7.47
CA LEU A 69 16.89 -0.83 -6.48
C LEU A 69 15.90 -1.11 -5.34
N HIS A 70 16.43 -1.46 -4.16
CA HIS A 70 15.61 -1.84 -3.02
C HIS A 70 15.09 -0.63 -2.25
N MET A 71 14.12 0.04 -2.86
CA MET A 71 13.43 1.21 -2.31
C MET A 71 12.79 0.93 -0.95
N GLY A 72 12.24 -0.28 -0.75
CA GLY A 72 11.63 -0.69 0.53
C GLY A 72 12.58 -0.87 1.71
N GLN A 73 13.89 -0.97 1.46
CA GLN A 73 14.96 -1.05 2.48
C GLN A 73 15.81 0.22 2.52
N SER A 74 15.45 1.24 1.75
CA SER A 74 16.12 2.53 1.80
C SER A 74 15.89 3.24 3.14
N GLN A 75 16.74 4.21 3.45
CA GLN A 75 16.58 5.07 4.63
C GLN A 75 15.47 6.12 4.45
N PHE A 76 14.75 6.12 3.31
CA PHE A 76 13.71 7.08 2.97
C PHE A 76 12.39 6.82 3.71
N LYS A 77 12.43 6.93 5.04
CA LYS A 77 11.34 6.55 5.96
C LYS A 77 10.49 7.73 6.43
N GLN A 78 10.56 8.88 5.75
CA GLN A 78 9.75 10.04 6.10
C GLN A 78 8.26 9.69 6.01
N CYS A 79 7.52 9.92 7.10
CA CYS A 79 6.07 9.80 7.15
C CYS A 79 5.54 10.95 8.00
N THR A 80 4.74 11.83 7.41
CA THR A 80 4.23 13.05 8.07
C THR A 80 2.76 13.23 7.76
N TYR A 81 2.02 13.86 8.67
CA TYR A 81 0.61 14.23 8.49
C TYR A 81 0.45 15.74 8.66
N ASP A 82 -0.26 16.36 7.72
CA ASP A 82 -0.60 17.78 7.77
C ASP A 82 -2.08 17.95 8.15
N PRO A 83 -2.40 18.55 9.32
CA PRO A 83 -3.77 18.76 9.76
C PRO A 83 -4.50 19.85 8.97
N VAL A 84 -3.80 20.74 8.26
CA VAL A 84 -4.41 21.83 7.48
C VAL A 84 -4.96 21.29 6.16
N THR A 85 -4.14 20.51 5.44
CA THR A 85 -4.53 19.88 4.17
C THR A 85 -5.21 18.53 4.34
N GLU A 86 -5.18 17.97 5.55
CA GLU A 86 -5.65 16.62 5.89
C GLU A 86 -4.99 15.50 5.05
N THR A 87 -3.74 15.72 4.64
CA THR A 87 -2.96 14.77 3.84
C THR A 87 -1.82 14.14 4.66
N ALA A 88 -1.31 13.01 4.17
CA ALA A 88 -0.07 12.43 4.68
C ALA A 88 0.93 12.25 3.54
N THR A 89 2.21 12.51 3.84
CA THR A 89 3.33 12.38 2.90
C THR A 89 4.27 11.28 3.36
N CYS A 90 4.60 10.35 2.45
CA CYS A 90 5.40 9.16 2.72
C CYS A 90 6.56 9.00 1.73
N GLY A 91 7.70 8.59 2.25
CA GLY A 91 8.83 8.08 1.47
C GLY A 91 8.68 6.60 1.09
N PRO A 92 9.54 6.08 0.19
CA PRO A 92 9.40 4.77 -0.43
C PRO A 92 9.65 3.56 0.48
N SER A 93 10.29 3.74 1.65
CA SER A 93 10.43 2.64 2.61
C SER A 93 9.29 2.56 3.62
N VAL A 94 8.37 3.54 3.63
CA VAL A 94 7.20 3.54 4.52
C VAL A 94 6.22 2.46 4.10
N LYS A 95 5.87 1.57 5.03
CA LYS A 95 4.85 0.54 4.87
C LYS A 95 3.44 1.09 5.13
N ILE A 96 2.44 0.43 4.55
CA ILE A 96 1.03 0.76 4.80
C ILE A 96 0.70 0.68 6.30
N VAL A 97 1.20 -0.32 7.01
CA VAL A 97 0.98 -0.45 8.47
C VAL A 97 1.53 0.76 9.24
N GLU A 98 2.69 1.28 8.84
CA GLU A 98 3.34 2.43 9.48
C GLU A 98 2.56 3.72 9.20
N LEU A 99 2.15 3.96 7.95
CA LEU A 99 1.26 5.09 7.62
C LEU A 99 -0.05 5.02 8.39
N LYS A 100 -0.68 3.84 8.49
CA LYS A 100 -1.92 3.69 9.27
C LYS A 100 -1.70 4.02 10.74
N GLN A 101 -0.61 3.57 11.34
CA GLN A 101 -0.26 3.89 12.73
C GLN A 101 -0.05 5.40 12.92
N GLU A 102 0.59 6.07 11.97
CA GLU A 102 0.74 7.53 11.99
C GLU A 102 -0.62 8.23 11.96
N LEU A 103 -1.47 7.89 10.99
CA LEU A 103 -2.80 8.49 10.83
C LEU A 103 -3.71 8.28 12.05
N LEU A 104 -3.58 7.15 12.75
CA LEU A 104 -4.36 6.87 13.95
C LEU A 104 -4.10 7.88 15.07
N LYS A 105 -2.88 8.43 15.18
CA LYS A 105 -2.54 9.48 16.15
C LYS A 105 -3.37 10.75 15.94
N HIS A 106 -3.78 10.99 14.70
CA HIS A 106 -4.59 12.14 14.27
C HIS A 106 -6.07 11.80 14.09
N ARG A 107 -6.51 10.60 14.47
CA ARG A 107 -7.87 10.08 14.23
C ARG A 107 -8.25 10.13 12.74
N ARG A 108 -7.29 9.84 11.87
CA ARG A 108 -7.48 9.71 10.42
C ARG A 108 -7.29 8.25 9.99
N LYS A 109 -7.68 7.96 8.75
CA LYS A 109 -7.48 6.70 8.04
C LYS A 109 -7.11 6.98 6.58
N MET A 110 -6.47 6.01 5.93
CA MET A 110 -6.38 5.98 4.47
C MET A 110 -7.79 5.77 3.89
N LEU A 111 -8.01 6.27 2.67
CA LEU A 111 -9.26 6.04 1.92
C LEU A 111 -9.39 4.56 1.54
N ASN A 112 -8.29 3.97 1.06
CA ASN A 112 -8.14 2.56 0.79
C ASN A 112 -6.70 2.11 1.05
N SER A 113 -6.47 0.81 1.23
CA SER A 113 -5.14 0.27 1.55
C SER A 113 -4.88 -1.15 1.05
N GLY A 114 -5.82 -1.78 0.35
CA GLY A 114 -5.76 -3.22 0.10
C GLY A 114 -5.79 -4.05 1.41
N ASN A 115 -5.39 -5.33 1.31
CA ASN A 115 -5.42 -6.31 2.40
C ASN A 115 -4.03 -6.67 2.97
N HIS A 116 -2.93 -6.40 2.25
CA HIS A 116 -1.57 -6.72 2.71
C HIS A 116 -0.86 -5.49 3.26
N MET A 117 -0.76 -5.38 4.59
CA MET A 117 -0.30 -4.16 5.26
C MET A 117 1.21 -3.96 5.25
N GLU A 118 1.98 -4.99 4.87
CA GLU A 118 3.42 -4.91 4.80
C GLU A 118 3.92 -4.27 3.49
N GLN A 119 3.09 -4.12 2.45
CA GLN A 119 3.51 -3.40 1.24
C GLN A 119 4.00 -1.99 1.58
N THR A 120 5.01 -1.49 0.87
CA THR A 120 5.34 -0.06 0.92
C THR A 120 4.20 0.74 0.29
N VAL A 121 3.93 1.95 0.79
CA VAL A 121 2.85 2.81 0.27
C VAL A 121 3.04 3.07 -1.22
N ILE A 122 4.27 3.42 -1.62
CA ILE A 122 4.63 3.64 -3.03
C ILE A 122 4.57 2.34 -3.84
N GLY A 123 4.98 1.19 -3.29
CA GLY A 123 4.86 -0.10 -3.99
C GLY A 123 3.40 -0.50 -4.23
N ALA A 124 2.53 -0.29 -3.25
CA ALA A 124 1.10 -0.53 -3.37
C ALA A 124 0.43 0.43 -4.36
N LEU A 125 0.83 1.70 -4.35
CA LEU A 125 0.41 2.68 -5.34
C LEU A 125 0.76 2.22 -6.76
N SER A 126 2.04 1.95 -7.01
CA SER A 126 2.54 1.57 -8.34
C SER A 126 1.93 0.27 -8.85
N GLY A 127 1.63 -0.68 -7.95
CA GLY A 127 0.97 -1.94 -8.30
C GLY A 127 -0.54 -1.83 -8.53
N GLY A 128 -1.14 -0.65 -8.37
CA GLY A 128 -2.58 -0.46 -8.50
C GLY A 128 -3.39 -1.09 -7.36
N THR A 129 -2.81 -1.21 -6.16
CA THR A 129 -3.50 -1.78 -5.00
C THR A 129 -4.84 -1.08 -4.78
N HIS A 130 -5.88 -1.88 -4.58
CA HIS A 130 -7.24 -1.41 -4.40
C HIS A 130 -7.99 -2.20 -3.32
N GLY A 131 -9.15 -1.70 -2.94
CA GLY A 131 -10.11 -2.39 -2.08
C GLY A 131 -11.51 -2.21 -2.63
N TYR A 132 -12.40 -1.65 -1.82
CA TYR A 132 -13.82 -1.51 -2.14
C TYR A 132 -14.26 -0.03 -2.13
N GLY A 133 -15.44 0.24 -2.71
CA GLY A 133 -16.07 1.56 -2.72
C GLY A 133 -15.75 2.39 -3.97
N ALA A 134 -16.29 3.61 -4.05
CA ALA A 134 -16.15 4.48 -5.22
C ALA A 134 -14.71 4.97 -5.47
N GLN A 135 -13.90 5.06 -4.41
CA GLN A 135 -12.47 5.38 -4.47
C GLN A 135 -11.66 4.15 -4.02
N ALA A 136 -11.79 3.07 -4.79
CA ALA A 136 -11.22 1.77 -4.43
C ALA A 136 -9.70 1.71 -4.60
N VAL A 137 -9.12 2.40 -5.59
CA VAL A 137 -7.70 2.32 -5.92
C VAL A 137 -6.93 3.34 -5.09
N ILE A 138 -5.81 2.94 -4.48
CA ILE A 138 -4.99 3.84 -3.65
C ILE A 138 -4.56 5.09 -4.44
N ALA A 139 -4.25 4.95 -5.73
CA ALA A 139 -3.89 6.04 -6.62
C ALA A 139 -4.91 7.19 -6.65
N GLN A 140 -6.21 6.90 -6.46
CA GLN A 140 -7.25 7.92 -6.42
C GLN A 140 -7.10 8.88 -5.23
N SER A 141 -6.38 8.49 -4.17
CA SER A 141 -6.11 9.32 -3.00
C SER A 141 -4.87 10.20 -3.14
N VAL A 142 -4.00 9.98 -4.14
CA VAL A 142 -2.76 10.74 -4.31
C VAL A 142 -3.08 12.17 -4.75
N THR A 143 -2.41 13.15 -4.14
CA THR A 143 -2.52 14.59 -4.47
C THR A 143 -1.21 15.19 -4.95
N ALA A 144 -0.08 14.58 -4.62
CA ALA A 144 1.23 14.95 -5.11
C ALA A 144 2.15 13.73 -5.12
N LEU A 145 3.13 13.72 -6.01
CA LEU A 145 4.25 12.78 -5.97
C LEU A 145 5.52 13.47 -6.48
N THR A 146 6.67 12.98 -6.02
CA THR A 146 7.97 13.37 -6.54
C THR A 146 8.73 12.12 -6.96
N PHE A 147 9.28 12.13 -8.16
CA PHE A 147 10.11 11.06 -8.70
C PHE A 147 11.41 11.61 -9.28
N LEU A 148 12.37 10.73 -9.53
CA LEU A 148 13.57 11.04 -10.30
C LEU A 148 13.38 10.57 -11.74
N ASP A 149 13.60 11.46 -12.71
CA ASP A 149 13.52 11.12 -14.12
C ASP A 149 14.74 10.30 -14.60
N GLY A 150 14.81 10.02 -15.90
CA GLY A 150 15.91 9.25 -16.50
C GLY A 150 17.30 9.91 -16.38
N ARG A 151 17.37 11.20 -16.02
CA ARG A 151 18.60 11.97 -15.78
C ARG A 151 18.92 12.08 -14.28
N GLY A 152 18.03 11.61 -13.42
CA GLY A 152 18.13 11.78 -11.97
C GLY A 152 17.67 13.16 -11.48
N GLU A 153 16.97 13.93 -12.32
CA GLU A 153 16.38 15.21 -11.92
C GLU A 153 15.04 14.97 -11.21
N LYS A 154 14.77 15.77 -10.17
CA LYS A 154 13.50 15.69 -9.43
C LYS A 154 12.37 16.30 -10.25
N VAL A 155 11.32 15.51 -10.46
CA VAL A 155 10.06 15.97 -11.03
C VAL A 155 8.97 15.81 -9.97
N THR A 156 8.29 16.92 -9.65
CA THR A 156 7.13 16.92 -8.75
C THR A 156 5.88 17.21 -9.57
N LEU A 157 4.88 16.35 -9.43
CA LEU A 157 3.56 16.54 -10.03
C LEU A 157 2.51 16.55 -8.93
N THR A 158 1.49 17.38 -9.13
CA THR A 158 0.36 17.59 -8.24
C THR A 158 -0.95 17.41 -9.00
N GLN A 159 -2.03 17.19 -8.27
CA GLN A 159 -3.36 17.08 -8.85
C GLN A 159 -3.71 18.38 -9.60
N GLY A 160 -3.89 18.28 -10.91
CA GLY A 160 -4.14 19.42 -11.81
C GLY A 160 -3.10 19.51 -12.94
N ASP A 161 -1.91 18.96 -12.73
CA ASP A 161 -0.90 18.86 -13.78
C ASP A 161 -1.37 17.86 -14.86
N PRO A 162 -1.17 18.15 -16.17
CA PRO A 162 -1.63 17.29 -17.26
C PRO A 162 -1.11 15.84 -17.17
N ASP A 163 0.13 15.68 -16.71
CA ASP A 163 0.80 14.38 -16.64
C ASP A 163 0.53 13.60 -15.34
N PHE A 164 -0.08 14.24 -14.34
CA PHE A 164 -0.30 13.66 -13.03
C PHE A 164 -1.10 12.34 -13.04
N PRO A 165 -2.18 12.18 -13.83
CA PRO A 165 -2.93 10.92 -13.86
C PRO A 165 -2.08 9.72 -14.32
N TYR A 166 -1.14 9.95 -15.25
CA TYR A 166 -0.24 8.91 -15.76
C TYR A 166 0.88 8.59 -14.76
N ALA A 167 1.35 9.61 -14.03
CA ALA A 167 2.38 9.42 -13.02
C ALA A 167 1.84 8.72 -11.75
N ALA A 168 0.63 9.08 -11.31
CA ALA A 168 0.00 8.56 -10.10
C ALA A 168 -0.23 7.03 -10.15
N LEU A 169 -0.45 6.47 -11.34
CA LEU A 169 -0.52 5.02 -11.55
C LEU A 169 0.39 4.62 -12.72
N SER A 170 1.69 4.82 -12.53
CA SER A 170 2.71 4.61 -13.56
C SER A 170 3.19 3.16 -13.72
N PHE A 171 2.80 2.24 -12.85
CA PHE A 171 3.36 0.88 -12.78
C PHE A 171 4.89 0.84 -12.65
N GLY A 172 5.49 1.91 -12.11
CA GLY A 172 6.94 2.03 -11.93
C GLY A 172 7.71 2.44 -13.19
N THR A 173 7.03 2.88 -14.26
CA THR A 173 7.65 3.21 -15.55
C THR A 173 8.22 4.63 -15.66
N ILE A 174 7.88 5.51 -14.71
CA ILE A 174 8.33 6.92 -14.71
C ILE A 174 9.67 7.13 -13.98
N GLY A 175 10.22 6.08 -13.37
CA GLY A 175 11.40 6.16 -12.51
C GLY A 175 11.07 5.98 -11.02
N PRO A 176 12.07 6.12 -10.13
CA PRO A 176 11.89 5.94 -8.70
C PRO A 176 11.06 7.07 -8.10
N ILE A 177 9.88 6.74 -7.57
CA ILE A 177 9.09 7.67 -6.74
C ILE A 177 9.74 7.75 -5.36
N ILE A 178 10.09 8.95 -4.93
CA ILE A 178 10.78 9.23 -3.65
C ILE A 178 9.85 9.88 -2.61
N SER A 179 8.71 10.42 -3.04
CA SER A 179 7.70 10.98 -2.14
C SER A 179 6.30 10.83 -2.75
N VAL A 180 5.32 10.52 -1.92
CA VAL A 180 3.89 10.55 -2.29
C VAL A 180 3.08 11.21 -1.18
N THR A 181 2.16 12.09 -1.56
CA THR A 181 1.18 12.70 -0.67
C THR A 181 -0.21 12.14 -0.98
N VAL A 182 -0.92 11.68 0.05
CA VAL A 182 -2.26 11.09 -0.06
C VAL A 182 -3.27 11.84 0.81
N ARG A 183 -4.48 12.03 0.30
CA ARG A 183 -5.64 12.45 1.10
C ARG A 183 -5.95 11.40 2.15
N THR A 184 -6.49 11.84 3.27
CA THR A 184 -6.95 10.98 4.35
C THR A 184 -8.42 11.22 4.61
N ALA A 185 -9.06 10.35 5.40
CA ALA A 185 -10.43 10.52 5.85
C ALA A 185 -10.52 10.43 7.38
N PRO A 186 -11.57 10.98 8.02
CA PRO A 186 -11.81 10.77 9.44
C PRO A 186 -11.88 9.29 9.81
N LEU A 187 -11.35 8.93 10.98
CA LEU A 187 -11.44 7.57 11.48
C LEU A 187 -12.90 7.22 11.81
N GLU A 188 -13.38 6.16 11.17
CA GLU A 188 -14.75 5.66 11.31
C GLU A 188 -14.75 4.25 11.90
N ARG A 189 -15.84 3.90 12.57
CA ARG A 189 -16.04 2.54 13.11
C ARG A 189 -16.93 1.77 12.17
N TYR A 190 -16.56 0.51 11.96
CA TYR A 190 -17.34 -0.42 11.17
C TYR A 190 -17.66 -1.66 11.97
N GLN A 191 -18.78 -2.27 11.63
CA GLN A 191 -19.06 -3.66 11.94
C GLN A 191 -18.59 -4.48 10.74
N SER A 192 -17.78 -5.50 11.03
CA SER A 192 -17.24 -6.44 10.06
C SER A 192 -17.86 -7.80 10.35
N ASP A 193 -18.70 -8.27 9.45
CA ASP A 193 -19.40 -9.55 9.58
C ASP A 193 -18.86 -10.54 8.53
N ALA A 194 -18.63 -11.79 8.94
CA ALA A 194 -18.16 -12.87 8.07
C ALA A 194 -19.10 -14.08 8.18
N TRP A 195 -19.44 -14.68 7.04
CA TRP A 195 -20.33 -15.85 6.96
C TRP A 195 -19.79 -16.89 5.98
N ILE A 196 -20.09 -18.16 6.26
CA ILE A 196 -20.16 -19.20 5.24
C ILE A 196 -21.66 -19.40 4.96
N THR A 197 -22.11 -19.13 3.74
CA THR A 197 -23.53 -19.10 3.40
C THR A 197 -23.76 -19.47 1.93
N ARG A 198 -25.03 -19.56 1.53
CA ARG A 198 -25.43 -19.80 0.13
C ARG A 198 -25.44 -18.50 -0.67
N LEU A 199 -25.08 -18.53 -1.96
CA LEU A 199 -25.11 -17.35 -2.83
C LEU A 199 -26.48 -16.67 -2.85
N SER A 200 -27.56 -17.45 -2.83
CA SER A 200 -28.94 -16.98 -2.75
C SER A 200 -29.21 -16.05 -1.55
N LYS A 201 -28.44 -16.18 -0.45
CA LYS A 201 -28.56 -15.34 0.74
C LYS A 201 -27.72 -14.06 0.68
N LYS A 202 -26.81 -13.92 -0.29
CA LYS A 202 -25.90 -12.78 -0.41
C LYS A 202 -26.62 -11.44 -0.39
N ALA A 203 -27.67 -11.28 -1.20
CA ALA A 203 -28.40 -10.02 -1.29
C ALA A 203 -29.00 -9.62 0.07
N ALA A 204 -29.60 -10.57 0.79
CA ALA A 204 -30.20 -10.32 2.10
C ALA A 204 -29.16 -9.95 3.16
N LEU A 205 -28.04 -10.69 3.18
CA LEU A 205 -26.93 -10.48 4.13
C LEU A 205 -26.06 -9.27 3.78
N ALA A 206 -26.11 -8.77 2.55
CA ALA A 206 -25.39 -7.57 2.11
C ALA A 206 -26.16 -6.26 2.35
N ARG A 207 -27.44 -6.32 2.73
CA ARG A 207 -28.25 -5.10 2.95
C ARG A 207 -27.58 -4.16 3.95
N GLY A 208 -27.49 -2.89 3.58
CA GLY A 208 -26.89 -1.81 4.39
C GLY A 208 -25.37 -1.86 4.51
N ALA A 209 -24.68 -2.79 3.83
CA ALA A 209 -23.23 -2.82 3.80
C ALA A 209 -22.66 -1.78 2.81
N VAL A 210 -21.58 -1.13 3.20
CA VAL A 210 -20.81 -0.21 2.32
C VAL A 210 -19.71 -0.93 1.54
N ALA A 211 -19.34 -2.13 1.97
CA ALA A 211 -18.46 -3.02 1.23
C ALA A 211 -18.94 -4.47 1.38
N VAL A 212 -18.86 -5.23 0.29
CA VAL A 212 -19.29 -6.63 0.21
C VAL A 212 -18.26 -7.39 -0.61
N THR A 213 -17.77 -8.50 -0.07
CA THR A 213 -16.76 -9.34 -0.70
C THR A 213 -17.21 -10.78 -0.57
N ALA A 214 -17.04 -11.59 -1.62
CA ALA A 214 -17.45 -12.98 -1.59
C ALA A 214 -16.41 -13.83 -2.33
N ALA A 215 -16.00 -14.92 -1.72
CA ALA A 215 -15.24 -15.98 -2.37
C ALA A 215 -16.13 -17.21 -2.52
N PHE A 216 -16.16 -17.80 -3.72
CA PHE A 216 -16.90 -19.03 -3.96
C PHE A 216 -16.13 -20.22 -3.39
N VAL A 217 -16.85 -21.13 -2.74
CA VAL A 217 -16.29 -22.39 -2.26
C VAL A 217 -16.31 -23.37 -3.43
N PRO A 218 -15.15 -23.88 -3.89
CA PRO A 218 -15.08 -24.84 -4.98
C PRO A 218 -15.89 -26.11 -4.68
N TYR A 219 -16.40 -26.75 -5.73
CA TYR A 219 -17.13 -28.03 -5.64
C TYR A 219 -18.37 -28.01 -4.74
N SER A 220 -18.97 -26.83 -4.56
CA SER A 220 -20.30 -26.70 -3.97
C SER A 220 -21.40 -26.81 -5.03
N ASP A 221 -22.65 -26.83 -4.59
CA ASP A 221 -23.83 -26.89 -5.47
C ASP A 221 -23.78 -25.80 -6.56
N PRO A 222 -23.75 -26.14 -7.87
CA PRO A 222 -23.65 -25.15 -8.94
C PRO A 222 -24.90 -24.26 -9.06
N ALA A 223 -26.07 -24.69 -8.57
CA ALA A 223 -27.30 -23.90 -8.61
C ALA A 223 -27.36 -22.86 -7.48
N ASP A 224 -26.79 -23.18 -6.31
CA ASP A 224 -26.70 -22.26 -5.17
C ASP A 224 -25.39 -22.49 -4.39
N PRO A 225 -24.26 -21.98 -4.91
CA PRO A 225 -22.96 -22.31 -4.38
C PRO A 225 -22.76 -21.75 -2.97
N LEU A 226 -21.93 -22.44 -2.20
CA LEU A 226 -21.44 -21.92 -0.94
C LEU A 226 -20.46 -20.76 -1.23
N ILE A 227 -20.58 -19.70 -0.43
CA ILE A 227 -19.71 -18.54 -0.47
C ILE A 227 -19.19 -18.22 0.93
N MET A 228 -17.94 -17.79 1.01
CA MET A 228 -17.40 -17.05 2.15
C MET A 228 -17.70 -15.57 1.92
N LEU A 229 -18.72 -15.05 2.60
CA LEU A 229 -19.19 -13.68 2.47
C LEU A 229 -18.60 -12.82 3.58
N HIS A 230 -18.06 -11.65 3.22
CA HIS A 230 -17.65 -10.62 4.16
C HIS A 230 -18.39 -9.32 3.84
N THR A 231 -18.88 -8.64 4.87
CA THR A 231 -19.51 -7.32 4.71
C THR A 231 -19.01 -6.34 5.75
N LEU A 232 -18.97 -5.07 5.34
CA LEU A 232 -18.61 -3.97 6.20
C LEU A 232 -19.78 -2.98 6.30
N ARG A 233 -20.22 -2.67 7.52
CA ARG A 233 -21.29 -1.70 7.79
C ARG A 233 -20.79 -0.54 8.63
N PRO A 234 -21.16 0.71 8.31
CA PRO A 234 -20.89 1.82 9.20
C PRO A 234 -21.59 1.57 10.53
N ARG A 235 -20.86 1.67 11.64
CA ARG A 235 -21.50 1.87 12.94
C ARG A 235 -21.63 3.37 13.12
N GLY A 236 -22.86 3.86 13.29
CA GLY A 236 -23.10 5.27 13.65
C GLY A 236 -22.23 5.68 14.85
N ARG A 237 -21.99 7.00 15.02
CA ARG A 237 -21.18 7.54 16.13
C ARG A 237 -21.65 6.99 17.48
N ALA A 238 -21.02 5.92 17.95
CA ALA A 238 -21.30 5.39 19.27
C ALA A 238 -20.75 6.38 20.29
N ARG A 239 -21.62 6.86 21.19
CA ARG A 239 -21.20 7.34 22.51
C ARG A 239 -20.20 6.34 23.10
N ARG A 240 -19.20 6.89 23.81
CA ARG A 240 -18.12 6.21 24.54
C ARG A 240 -18.51 4.77 24.91
N PRO A 241 -17.71 3.73 24.58
CA PRO A 241 -18.09 2.36 24.87
C PRO A 241 -18.38 2.22 26.37
N ALA A 242 -19.60 1.82 26.71
CA ALA A 242 -19.91 1.41 28.08
C ALA A 242 -19.03 0.21 28.41
N ARG A 243 -18.48 0.19 29.63
CA ARG A 243 -17.65 -0.93 30.13
C ARG A 243 -18.34 -2.27 29.82
N PRO A 244 -17.60 -3.30 29.38
CA PRO A 244 -18.19 -4.60 29.12
C PRO A 244 -18.87 -5.12 30.40
N ARG A 245 -20.19 -5.31 30.33
CA ARG A 245 -20.92 -6.06 31.35
C ARG A 245 -20.89 -7.52 30.93
N LEU A 246 -20.18 -8.36 31.68
CA LEU A 246 -20.35 -9.81 31.58
C LEU A 246 -21.83 -10.12 31.86
N ARG A 247 -22.50 -10.80 30.92
CA ARG A 247 -23.79 -11.43 31.17
C ARG A 247 -23.52 -12.92 31.29
N PHE A 248 -23.64 -13.44 32.51
CA PHE A 248 -23.82 -14.87 32.72
C PHE A 248 -25.29 -15.19 32.44
N PHE A 249 -25.54 -16.15 31.56
CA PHE A 249 -26.86 -16.78 31.45
C PHE A 249 -26.88 -17.93 32.46
N HIS A 250 -27.86 -17.91 33.36
CA HIS A 250 -28.31 -19.08 34.11
C HIS A 250 -29.32 -19.85 33.28
#